data_AF-A0A6I5VG94-F1
#
_entry.id   AF-A0A6I5VG94-F1
#
_cell.length_a   1.000
_cell.length_b   1.000
_cell.length_c   1.000
_cell.angle_alpha   90.00
_cell.angle_beta   90.00
_cell.angle_gamma   90.00
#
_symmetry.space_group_name_H-M   'P 1'
#
loop_
_entity.id
_entity.type
_entity.pdbx_description
1 polymer ?
#
loop_
_entity_poly.entity_id
_entity_poly.type
_entity_poly.pdbx_seq_one_letter_code
_entity_poly.pdbx_strand_id
1 'polypeptide(L)'
;MTLVGNGGASGQASPGSGRVQVRRDSGIYGYERALKRVGLSPVAGADEAGRGACAGPLVAGAAILSDAKSKQITGLRDSKLLTAAQRERCYDQIVAKAIAWSVVAIEPEECDRLGMHVANVEALRRALLRLDVPPTYVLTDGFSVDGLGVPGLSIRKGDRVAACVAAASVLAKVTRDRMMAELDEVYPEYEFAVHKGYCTPLHQEHLDRLGPSTVHRMRFDNVARTVKPGQVVRSILGRGDRERVDPQTGQIETGQIETGQIQSVDPDGDSGMVSAETAQADITEGGTR
;
A
#
# COMPACT_ATOMS: atom_id res chain seq x y z
N MET A 1 1.72 -24.33 -19.82
CA MET A 1 0.56 -23.46 -19.54
C MET A 1 0.31 -22.67 -20.81
N THR A 2 -0.91 -22.69 -21.34
CA THR A 2 -1.26 -22.02 -22.60
C THR A 2 -1.56 -20.56 -22.31
N LEU A 3 -0.80 -19.63 -22.91
CA LEU A 3 -1.13 -18.21 -22.93
C LEU A 3 -2.16 -17.99 -24.04
N VAL A 4 -3.42 -17.73 -23.69
CA VAL A 4 -4.46 -17.36 -24.66
C VAL A 4 -4.70 -15.87 -24.52
N GLY A 5 -4.49 -15.10 -25.59
CA GLY A 5 -4.91 -13.71 -25.65
C GLY A 5 -6.41 -13.63 -25.91
N ASN A 6 -7.16 -12.90 -25.08
CA ASN A 6 -8.56 -12.61 -25.33
C ASN A 6 -8.66 -11.45 -26.35
N GLY A 7 -9.21 -11.72 -27.52
CA GLY A 7 -9.43 -10.73 -28.59
C GLY A 7 -10.91 -10.45 -28.81
N GLY A 8 -11.32 -9.19 -28.63
CA GLY A 8 -12.58 -8.62 -29.12
C GLY A 8 -12.46 -8.21 -30.60
N ALA A 9 -13.59 -8.29 -31.31
CA ALA A 9 -13.70 -8.42 -32.77
C ALA A 9 -13.40 -7.17 -33.62
N SER A 10 -12.79 -7.38 -34.79
CA SER A 10 -13.33 -7.03 -36.13
C SER A 10 -12.29 -7.37 -37.21
N GLY A 11 -12.76 -7.88 -38.34
CA GLY A 11 -11.95 -8.64 -39.29
C GLY A 11 -10.87 -7.84 -40.03
N GLN A 12 -9.67 -8.42 -40.08
CA GLN A 12 -8.74 -8.44 -41.21
C GLN A 12 -7.65 -9.50 -40.91
N ALA A 13 -7.11 -10.10 -41.97
CA ALA A 13 -6.32 -11.34 -42.04
C ALA A 13 -5.49 -11.72 -40.79
N SER A 14 -5.83 -12.87 -40.19
CA SER A 14 -5.15 -13.47 -39.03
C SER A 14 -3.68 -13.81 -39.34
N PRO A 15 -2.70 -13.21 -38.63
CA PRO A 15 -1.37 -13.79 -38.58
C PRO A 15 -1.42 -15.05 -37.69
N GLY A 16 -0.74 -16.11 -38.14
CA GLY A 16 -0.89 -17.48 -37.66
C GLY A 16 -0.98 -17.63 -36.13
N SER A 17 -1.99 -18.39 -35.70
CA SER A 17 -2.20 -18.87 -34.32
C SER A 17 -1.07 -19.84 -33.91
N GLY A 18 0.15 -19.33 -33.77
CA GLY A 18 1.29 -20.05 -33.21
C GLY A 18 1.11 -20.16 -31.69
N ARG A 19 0.77 -21.36 -31.20
CA ARG A 19 0.72 -21.66 -29.77
C ARG A 19 2.06 -21.32 -29.11
N VAL A 20 2.08 -20.33 -28.22
CA VAL A 20 3.27 -20.00 -27.42
C VAL A 20 3.44 -21.03 -26.31
N GLN A 21 4.33 -22.00 -26.53
CA GLN A 21 4.71 -22.97 -25.51
C GLN A 21 5.92 -22.48 -24.71
N VAL A 22 5.74 -22.27 -23.41
CA VAL A 22 6.85 -22.10 -22.46
C VAL A 22 7.37 -23.49 -22.10
N ARG A 23 8.63 -23.79 -22.45
CA ARG A 23 9.25 -25.07 -22.10
C ARG A 23 9.58 -25.10 -20.60
N ARG A 24 9.43 -26.26 -19.95
CA ARG A 24 9.65 -26.43 -18.50
C ARG A 24 11.08 -26.13 -18.04
N ASP A 25 12.05 -26.21 -18.93
CA ASP A 25 13.48 -25.96 -18.72
C ASP A 25 13.90 -24.50 -18.96
N SER A 26 12.96 -23.60 -19.29
CA SER A 26 13.29 -22.23 -19.67
C SER A 26 13.76 -21.34 -18.50
N GLY A 27 13.75 -21.84 -17.27
CA GLY A 27 14.07 -21.04 -16.08
C GLY A 27 13.09 -19.89 -15.86
N ILE A 28 13.38 -19.04 -14.87
CA ILE A 28 12.44 -18.03 -14.37
C ILE A 28 12.13 -16.91 -15.38
N TYR A 29 12.98 -16.68 -16.37
CA TYR A 29 12.76 -15.70 -17.46
C TYR A 29 12.02 -16.30 -18.68
N GLY A 30 11.44 -17.50 -18.53
CA GLY A 30 10.86 -18.26 -19.63
C GLY A 30 9.63 -17.59 -20.25
N TYR A 31 8.75 -17.02 -19.42
CA TYR A 31 7.53 -16.34 -19.87
C TYR A 31 7.86 -15.07 -20.67
N GLU A 32 8.74 -14.23 -20.15
CA GLU A 32 9.15 -12.97 -20.77
C GLU A 32 9.73 -13.21 -22.17
N ARG A 33 10.61 -14.21 -22.29
CA ARG A 33 11.18 -14.58 -23.60
C ARG A 33 10.12 -15.14 -24.55
N ALA A 34 9.17 -15.92 -24.05
CA ALA A 34 8.11 -16.48 -24.89
C ALA A 34 7.15 -15.39 -25.41
N LEU A 35 6.76 -14.44 -24.55
CA LEU A 35 5.94 -13.29 -24.89
C LEU A 35 6.66 -12.34 -25.86
N LYS A 36 7.97 -12.10 -25.64
CA LYS A 36 8.79 -11.29 -26.55
C LYS A 36 8.83 -11.84 -27.97
N ARG A 37 8.88 -13.18 -28.15
CA ARG A 37 8.87 -13.81 -29.49
C ARG A 37 7.59 -13.57 -30.29
N VAL A 38 6.49 -13.25 -29.62
CA VAL A 38 5.21 -12.94 -30.26
C VAL A 38 4.88 -11.44 -30.23
N GLY A 39 5.87 -10.58 -30.00
CA GLY A 39 5.70 -9.13 -30.04
C GLY A 39 5.07 -8.52 -28.78
N LEU A 40 4.93 -9.28 -27.70
CA LEU A 40 4.32 -8.83 -26.44
C LEU A 40 5.40 -8.38 -25.44
N SER A 41 6.23 -7.42 -25.84
CA SER A 41 7.32 -6.84 -25.02
C SER A 41 7.22 -5.31 -25.07
N PRO A 42 7.58 -4.57 -23.99
CA PRO A 42 8.06 -5.06 -22.69
C PRO A 42 6.97 -5.76 -21.84
N VAL A 43 7.40 -6.70 -20.99
CA VAL A 43 6.51 -7.43 -20.07
C VAL A 43 6.72 -6.90 -18.65
N ALA A 44 5.65 -6.44 -18.00
CA ALA A 44 5.68 -6.08 -16.58
C ALA A 44 5.19 -7.24 -15.72
N GLY A 45 5.80 -7.37 -14.54
CA GLY A 45 5.35 -8.22 -13.45
C GLY A 45 4.84 -7.37 -12.29
N ALA A 46 3.81 -7.81 -11.58
CA ALA A 46 3.35 -7.19 -10.34
C ALA A 46 3.03 -8.23 -9.26
N ASP A 47 3.30 -7.87 -8.01
CA ASP A 47 3.01 -8.68 -6.82
C ASP A 47 2.87 -7.76 -5.59
N GLU A 48 2.31 -8.28 -4.50
CA GLU A 48 2.07 -7.56 -3.25
C GLU A 48 2.78 -8.16 -2.02
N ALA A 49 2.90 -7.34 -0.98
CA ALA A 49 3.27 -7.75 0.37
C ALA A 49 2.32 -7.10 1.39
N GLY A 50 1.95 -7.86 2.43
CA GLY A 50 1.13 -7.33 3.54
C GLY A 50 -0.38 -7.48 3.40
N ARG A 51 -0.89 -8.19 2.39
CA ARG A 51 -2.33 -8.43 2.24
C ARG A 51 -2.96 -9.12 3.46
N GLY A 52 -2.25 -10.06 4.07
CA GLY A 52 -2.71 -10.79 5.26
C GLY A 52 -2.31 -10.16 6.60
N ALA A 53 -1.72 -8.96 6.60
CA ALA A 53 -1.35 -8.27 7.82
C ALA A 53 -2.50 -7.40 8.32
N CYS A 54 -2.69 -7.33 9.64
CA CYS A 54 -3.68 -6.47 10.27
C CYS A 54 -3.11 -5.11 10.69
N ALA A 55 -1.80 -4.89 10.52
CA ALA A 55 -1.15 -3.59 10.73
C ALA A 55 -0.18 -3.24 9.60
N GLY A 56 0.02 -1.93 9.44
CA GLY A 56 0.87 -1.31 8.43
C GLY A 56 0.28 -1.36 7.01
N PRO A 57 1.00 -0.79 6.04
CA PRO A 57 0.51 -0.65 4.67
C PRO A 57 0.45 -1.98 3.92
N LEU A 58 -0.40 -2.01 2.90
CA LEU A 58 -0.36 -2.98 1.81
C LEU A 58 0.58 -2.42 0.74
N VAL A 59 1.63 -3.14 0.37
CA VAL A 59 2.63 -2.64 -0.57
C VAL A 59 2.60 -3.50 -1.83
N ALA A 60 2.51 -2.86 -2.99
CA ALA A 60 2.64 -3.51 -4.29
C ALA A 60 3.90 -3.03 -5.01
N GLY A 61 4.59 -3.96 -5.67
CA GLY A 61 5.70 -3.67 -6.55
C GLY A 61 5.32 -3.97 -7.99
N ALA A 62 5.94 -3.26 -8.94
CA ALA A 62 5.94 -3.63 -10.34
C ALA A 62 7.34 -3.55 -10.93
N ALA A 63 7.66 -4.41 -11.88
CA ALA A 63 8.97 -4.45 -12.52
C ALA A 63 8.90 -4.90 -13.99
N ILE A 64 9.68 -4.24 -14.84
CA ILE A 64 10.01 -4.67 -16.20
C ILE A 64 11.49 -5.02 -16.22
N LEU A 65 11.82 -6.25 -16.57
CA LEU A 65 13.19 -6.74 -16.63
C LEU A 65 13.67 -6.89 -18.07
N SER A 66 14.98 -6.67 -18.27
CA SER A 66 15.67 -7.06 -19.49
C SER A 66 15.91 -8.57 -19.51
N ASP A 67 15.68 -9.22 -20.65
CA ASP A 67 16.01 -10.64 -20.87
C ASP A 67 17.48 -10.86 -21.26
N ALA A 68 18.25 -9.79 -21.49
CA ALA A 68 19.69 -9.86 -21.76
C ALA A 68 20.44 -10.50 -20.58
N LYS A 69 21.28 -11.50 -20.88
CA LYS A 69 22.02 -12.28 -19.86
C LYS A 69 22.81 -11.40 -18.89
N SER A 70 23.46 -10.34 -19.36
CA SER A 70 24.25 -9.41 -18.54
C SER A 70 23.42 -8.58 -17.54
N LYS A 71 22.11 -8.47 -17.77
CA LYS A 71 21.17 -7.72 -16.93
C LYS A 71 20.31 -8.62 -16.03
N GLN A 72 20.50 -9.93 -16.09
CA GLN A 72 19.76 -10.84 -15.22
C GLN A 72 20.10 -10.60 -13.74
N ILE A 73 19.07 -10.73 -12.90
CA ILE A 73 19.18 -10.63 -11.45
C ILE A 73 19.68 -11.97 -10.91
N THR A 74 20.88 -11.96 -10.32
CA THR A 74 21.51 -13.17 -9.78
C THR A 74 20.80 -13.60 -8.51
N GLY A 75 20.39 -14.87 -8.46
CA GLY A 75 19.75 -15.47 -7.28
C GLY A 75 18.25 -15.21 -7.15
N LEU A 76 17.63 -14.55 -8.14
CA LEU A 76 16.20 -14.25 -8.15
C LEU A 76 15.36 -15.53 -8.20
N ARG A 77 14.45 -15.65 -7.23
CA ARG A 77 13.46 -16.72 -7.03
C ARG A 77 12.36 -16.19 -6.12
N ASP A 78 11.35 -17.02 -5.83
CA ASP A 78 10.30 -16.75 -4.83
C ASP A 78 10.88 -16.08 -3.58
N SER A 79 10.39 -14.89 -3.27
CA SER A 79 10.92 -14.01 -2.21
C SER A 79 10.80 -14.64 -0.83
N LYS A 80 9.87 -15.58 -0.63
CA LYS A 80 9.67 -16.33 0.62
C LYS A 80 10.72 -17.43 0.80
N LEU A 81 11.37 -17.87 -0.28
CA LEU A 81 12.48 -18.82 -0.24
C LEU A 81 13.85 -18.15 -0.06
N LEU A 82 13.89 -16.82 -0.10
CA LEU A 82 15.09 -16.04 0.11
C LEU A 82 15.25 -15.67 1.59
N THR A 83 16.49 -15.67 2.08
CA THR A 83 16.80 -15.01 3.36
C THR A 83 16.65 -13.49 3.22
N ALA A 84 16.52 -12.76 4.34
CA ALA A 84 16.45 -11.30 4.31
C ALA A 84 17.63 -10.67 3.56
N ALA A 85 18.87 -11.09 3.88
CA ALA A 85 20.06 -10.62 3.20
C ALA A 85 20.10 -10.97 1.69
N GLN A 86 19.53 -12.12 1.29
CA GLN A 86 19.42 -12.45 -0.14
C GLN A 86 18.38 -11.58 -0.84
N ARG A 87 17.26 -11.26 -0.19
CA ARG A 87 16.25 -10.33 -0.73
C ARG A 87 16.83 -8.93 -0.91
N GLU A 88 17.55 -8.41 0.07
CA GLU A 88 18.23 -7.10 -0.01
C GLU A 88 19.17 -7.03 -1.23
N ARG A 89 20.04 -8.05 -1.40
CA ARG A 89 20.90 -8.13 -2.60
C ARG A 89 20.13 -8.24 -3.91
N CYS A 90 18.94 -8.85 -3.91
CA CYS A 90 18.10 -8.88 -5.10
C CYS A 90 17.46 -7.51 -5.35
N TYR A 91 16.98 -6.83 -4.30
CA TYR A 91 16.42 -5.49 -4.36
C TYR A 91 17.40 -4.52 -5.01
N ASP A 92 18.64 -4.47 -4.54
CA ASP A 92 19.67 -3.57 -5.09
C ASP A 92 19.94 -3.84 -6.57
N GLN A 93 20.00 -5.12 -6.95
CA GLN A 93 20.17 -5.51 -8.35
C GLN A 93 18.96 -5.13 -9.21
N ILE A 94 17.73 -5.28 -8.70
CA ILE A 94 16.50 -4.94 -9.43
C ILE A 94 16.48 -3.43 -9.68
N VAL A 95 16.71 -2.62 -8.65
CA VAL A 95 16.74 -1.16 -8.76
C VAL A 95 17.80 -0.70 -9.77
N ALA A 96 18.97 -1.34 -9.78
CA ALA A 96 20.07 -0.98 -10.69
C ALA A 96 19.93 -1.51 -12.13
N LYS A 97 19.21 -2.62 -12.35
CA LYS A 97 19.24 -3.35 -13.65
C LYS A 97 17.89 -3.42 -14.35
N ALA A 98 16.77 -3.21 -13.66
CA ALA A 98 15.45 -3.24 -14.28
C ALA A 98 15.33 -2.14 -15.35
N ILE A 99 14.49 -2.39 -16.36
CA ILE A 99 14.15 -1.40 -17.40
C ILE A 99 13.28 -0.31 -16.77
N ALA A 100 12.30 -0.74 -15.97
CA ALA A 100 11.47 0.13 -15.15
C ALA A 100 11.02 -0.65 -13.91
N TRP A 101 10.79 0.06 -12.81
CA TRP A 101 10.20 -0.52 -11.60
C TRP A 101 9.44 0.57 -10.84
N SER A 102 8.53 0.15 -9.98
CA SER A 102 7.78 1.05 -9.11
C SER A 102 7.35 0.31 -7.84
N VAL A 103 7.05 1.09 -6.81
CA VAL A 103 6.45 0.61 -5.57
C VAL A 103 5.33 1.57 -5.16
N VAL A 104 4.23 1.01 -4.67
CA VAL A 104 3.08 1.75 -4.15
C VAL A 104 2.70 1.16 -2.79
N ALA A 105 2.49 2.03 -1.80
CA ALA A 105 1.91 1.66 -0.52
C ALA A 105 0.46 2.17 -0.44
N ILE A 106 -0.43 1.35 0.10
CA ILE A 106 -1.80 1.69 0.44
C ILE A 106 -1.89 1.67 1.96
N GLU A 107 -2.26 2.81 2.54
CA GLU A 107 -2.33 3.00 3.99
C GLU A 107 -3.47 2.19 4.62
N PRO A 108 -3.37 1.83 5.92
CA PRO A 108 -4.39 1.05 6.62
C PRO A 108 -5.82 1.60 6.48
N GLU A 109 -5.99 2.92 6.59
CA GLU A 109 -7.29 3.58 6.44
C GLU A 109 -7.88 3.37 5.04
N GLU A 110 -7.05 3.48 3.99
CA GLU A 110 -7.51 3.21 2.63
C GLU A 110 -7.82 1.72 2.43
N CYS A 111 -7.03 0.81 3.01
CA CYS A 111 -7.33 -0.61 3.02
C CYS A 111 -8.69 -0.91 3.68
N ASP A 112 -8.99 -0.28 4.80
CA ASP A 112 -10.28 -0.43 5.47
C ASP A 112 -11.41 0.13 4.61
N ARG A 113 -11.27 1.36 4.09
CA ARG A 113 -12.27 2.03 3.26
C ARG A 113 -12.66 1.20 2.02
N LEU A 114 -11.66 0.66 1.32
CA LEU A 114 -11.87 -0.12 0.09
C LEU A 114 -12.21 -1.58 0.34
N GLY A 115 -11.76 -2.15 1.46
CA GLY A 115 -11.71 -3.59 1.68
C GLY A 115 -10.52 -4.24 0.98
N MET A 116 -9.96 -5.29 1.61
CA MET A 116 -8.66 -5.84 1.22
C MET A 116 -8.56 -6.38 -0.21
N HIS A 117 -9.65 -6.90 -0.78
CA HIS A 117 -9.62 -7.38 -2.17
C HIS A 117 -9.45 -6.22 -3.16
N VAL A 118 -10.27 -5.17 -3.02
CA VAL A 118 -10.25 -3.99 -3.88
C VAL A 118 -8.95 -3.22 -3.68
N ALA A 119 -8.53 -3.03 -2.42
CA ALA A 119 -7.24 -2.40 -2.09
C ALA A 119 -6.06 -3.12 -2.74
N ASN A 120 -6.07 -4.46 -2.81
CA ASN A 120 -5.01 -5.23 -3.46
C ASN A 120 -4.94 -5.01 -4.96
N VAL A 121 -6.08 -5.15 -5.65
CA VAL A 121 -6.15 -4.93 -7.09
C VAL A 121 -5.76 -3.49 -7.43
N GLU A 122 -6.16 -2.53 -6.59
CA GLU A 122 -5.80 -1.13 -6.75
C GLU A 122 -4.30 -0.87 -6.50
N ALA A 123 -3.69 -1.49 -5.49
CA ALA A 123 -2.25 -1.39 -5.26
C ALA A 123 -1.45 -1.90 -6.48
N LEU A 124 -1.81 -3.07 -7.01
CA LEU A 124 -1.19 -3.65 -8.20
C LEU A 124 -1.38 -2.74 -9.42
N ARG A 125 -2.60 -2.20 -9.62
CA ARG A 125 -2.90 -1.26 -10.71
C ARG A 125 -2.06 0.00 -10.61
N ARG A 126 -2.03 0.65 -9.45
CA ARG A 126 -1.24 1.87 -9.22
C ARG A 126 0.25 1.62 -9.42
N ALA A 127 0.78 0.48 -8.96
CA ALA A 127 2.16 0.11 -9.21
C ALA A 127 2.44 -0.01 -10.71
N LEU A 128 1.62 -0.74 -11.45
CA LEU A 128 1.79 -0.91 -12.90
C LEU A 128 1.69 0.41 -13.68
N LEU A 129 0.72 1.27 -13.34
CA LEU A 129 0.54 2.58 -13.99
C LEU A 129 1.65 3.59 -13.66
N ARG A 130 2.42 3.37 -12.59
CA ARG A 130 3.55 4.21 -12.19
C ARG A 130 4.87 3.83 -12.88
N LEU A 131 4.90 2.77 -13.68
CA LEU A 131 6.09 2.42 -14.45
C LEU A 131 6.38 3.50 -15.50
N ASP A 132 7.60 4.04 -15.51
CA ASP A 132 8.04 5.04 -16.50
C ASP A 132 8.09 4.49 -17.93
N VAL A 133 8.11 3.17 -18.07
CA VAL A 133 8.02 2.47 -19.36
C VAL A 133 6.68 1.72 -19.41
N PRO A 134 5.78 2.05 -20.33
CA PRO A 134 4.49 1.36 -20.44
C PRO A 134 4.71 -0.10 -20.92
N PRO A 135 4.13 -1.11 -20.22
CA PRO A 135 4.20 -2.49 -20.66
C PRO A 135 3.28 -2.75 -21.85
N THR A 136 3.60 -3.75 -22.67
CA THR A 136 2.70 -4.31 -23.70
C THR A 136 1.95 -5.55 -23.18
N TYR A 137 2.45 -6.16 -22.10
CA TYR A 137 1.82 -7.31 -21.45
C TYR A 137 2.11 -7.32 -19.95
N VAL A 138 1.14 -7.77 -19.15
CA VAL A 138 1.25 -7.81 -17.69
C VAL A 138 1.11 -9.22 -17.15
N LEU A 139 1.99 -9.58 -16.22
CA LEU A 139 1.90 -10.80 -15.42
C LEU A 139 1.72 -10.42 -13.95
N THR A 140 0.76 -11.03 -13.27
CA THR A 140 0.50 -10.76 -11.84
C THR A 140 0.48 -12.05 -11.04
N ASP A 141 0.84 -12.01 -9.75
CA ASP A 141 0.63 -13.16 -8.87
C ASP A 141 -0.83 -13.18 -8.37
N GLY A 142 -1.55 -14.25 -8.67
CA GLY A 142 -2.84 -14.58 -8.05
C GLY A 142 -4.06 -13.71 -8.39
N PHE A 143 -3.90 -12.46 -8.83
CA PHE A 143 -5.01 -11.51 -9.04
C PHE A 143 -5.02 -10.89 -10.44
N SER A 144 -6.15 -10.97 -11.13
CA SER A 144 -6.35 -10.22 -12.38
C SER A 144 -6.48 -8.72 -12.09
N VAL A 145 -5.87 -7.90 -12.93
CA VAL A 145 -5.93 -6.44 -12.84
C VAL A 145 -6.53 -5.90 -14.12
N ASP A 146 -7.81 -5.50 -14.04
CA ASP A 146 -8.53 -4.93 -15.17
C ASP A 146 -8.25 -3.42 -15.30
N GLY A 147 -8.52 -2.88 -16.49
CA GLY A 147 -8.45 -1.44 -16.77
C GLY A 147 -7.06 -0.92 -17.14
N LEU A 148 -6.11 -1.80 -17.46
CA LEU A 148 -4.73 -1.40 -17.83
C LEU A 148 -4.56 -1.02 -19.30
N GLY A 149 -5.56 -1.23 -20.15
CA GLY A 149 -5.48 -1.00 -21.60
C GLY A 149 -4.54 -1.97 -22.34
N VAL A 150 -3.94 -2.93 -21.63
CA VAL A 150 -3.03 -3.94 -22.16
C VAL A 150 -3.44 -5.33 -21.69
N PRO A 151 -3.18 -6.38 -22.47
CA PRO A 151 -3.48 -7.74 -22.06
C PRO A 151 -2.63 -8.16 -20.86
N GLY A 152 -3.17 -9.05 -20.04
CA GLY A 152 -2.45 -9.59 -18.90
C GLY A 152 -2.90 -11.00 -18.53
N LEU A 153 -2.08 -11.67 -17.72
CA LEU A 153 -2.38 -12.96 -17.15
C LEU A 153 -2.04 -12.98 -15.66
N SER A 154 -3.04 -13.31 -14.84
CA SER A 154 -2.81 -13.71 -13.45
C SER A 154 -2.28 -15.14 -13.40
N ILE A 155 -1.10 -15.32 -12.82
CA ILE A 155 -0.48 -16.64 -12.65
C ILE A 155 -0.53 -16.98 -11.16
N ARG A 156 -1.06 -18.14 -10.82
CA ARG A 156 -0.96 -18.65 -9.45
C ARG A 156 0.50 -18.98 -9.14
N LYS A 157 1.08 -18.37 -8.10
CA LYS A 157 2.51 -18.48 -7.76
C LYS A 157 3.38 -17.95 -8.91
N GLY A 158 3.00 -16.79 -9.44
CA GLY A 158 3.69 -16.13 -10.56
C GLY A 158 5.16 -15.84 -10.24
N ASP A 159 5.44 -15.49 -8.99
CA ASP A 159 6.76 -15.27 -8.40
C ASP A 159 7.74 -16.46 -8.56
N ARG A 160 7.22 -17.68 -8.71
CA ARG A 160 8.05 -18.89 -8.93
C ARG A 160 8.42 -19.11 -10.38
N VAL A 161 7.70 -18.50 -11.31
CA VAL A 161 7.76 -18.90 -12.73
C VAL A 161 8.04 -17.74 -13.69
N ALA A 162 7.84 -16.49 -13.26
CA ALA A 162 8.11 -15.29 -14.04
C ALA A 162 9.06 -14.35 -13.28
N ALA A 163 10.16 -13.97 -13.91
CA ALA A 163 11.21 -13.15 -13.30
C ALA A 163 10.72 -11.75 -12.95
N CYS A 164 9.90 -11.15 -13.80
CA CYS A 164 9.29 -9.84 -13.54
C CYS A 164 8.39 -9.85 -12.29
N VAL A 165 7.60 -10.92 -12.09
CA VAL A 165 6.75 -11.08 -10.89
C VAL A 165 7.60 -11.35 -9.65
N ALA A 166 8.64 -12.19 -9.77
CA ALA A 166 9.59 -12.42 -8.67
C ALA A 166 10.29 -11.13 -8.24
N ALA A 167 10.68 -10.28 -9.19
CA ALA A 167 11.30 -8.99 -8.90
C ALA A 167 10.31 -8.03 -8.22
N ALA A 168 9.07 -7.94 -8.73
CA ALA A 168 8.00 -7.18 -8.08
C ALA A 168 7.75 -7.64 -6.63
N SER A 169 7.75 -8.96 -6.38
CA SER A 169 7.62 -9.55 -5.04
C SER A 169 8.74 -9.09 -4.10
N VAL A 170 9.98 -9.09 -4.57
CA VAL A 170 11.14 -8.62 -3.80
C VAL A 170 11.02 -7.13 -3.50
N LEU A 171 10.65 -6.30 -4.48
CA LEU A 171 10.44 -4.86 -4.29
C LEU A 171 9.37 -4.59 -3.22
N ALA A 172 8.21 -5.25 -3.32
CA ALA A 172 7.12 -5.11 -2.37
C ALA A 172 7.53 -5.56 -0.97
N LYS A 173 8.13 -6.76 -0.85
CA LYS A 173 8.49 -7.36 0.42
C LYS A 173 9.56 -6.58 1.17
N VAL A 174 10.64 -6.21 0.49
CA VAL A 174 11.75 -5.46 1.10
C VAL A 174 11.28 -4.07 1.52
N THR A 175 10.56 -3.36 0.65
CA THR A 175 10.03 -2.03 0.99
C THR A 175 9.10 -2.11 2.20
N ARG A 176 8.15 -3.06 2.20
CA ARG A 176 7.24 -3.23 3.33
C ARG A 176 7.98 -3.59 4.63
N ASP A 177 8.94 -4.50 4.58
CA ASP A 177 9.66 -4.93 5.78
C ASP A 177 10.46 -3.77 6.41
N ARG A 178 10.96 -2.83 5.59
CA ARG A 178 11.58 -1.58 6.04
C ARG A 178 10.57 -0.64 6.69
N MET A 179 9.41 -0.40 6.03
CA MET A 179 8.33 0.41 6.62
C MET A 179 7.85 -0.16 7.97
N MET A 180 7.76 -1.49 8.11
CA MET A 180 7.39 -2.10 9.39
C MET A 180 8.48 -1.96 10.46
N ALA A 181 9.75 -1.83 10.08
CA ALA A 181 10.82 -1.53 11.02
C ALA A 181 10.78 -0.06 11.46
N GLU A 182 10.48 0.87 10.55
CA GLU A 182 10.24 2.28 10.90
C GLU A 182 9.04 2.43 11.84
N LEU A 183 7.96 1.67 11.61
CA LEU A 183 6.83 1.63 12.53
C LEU A 183 7.18 1.07 13.91
N ASP A 184 8.15 0.15 14.00
CA ASP A 184 8.64 -0.39 15.27
C ASP A 184 9.36 0.68 16.10
N GLU A 185 10.12 1.56 15.44
CA GLU A 185 10.78 2.68 16.12
C GLU A 185 9.76 3.67 16.72
N VAL A 186 8.62 3.84 16.05
CA VAL A 186 7.53 4.74 16.48
C VAL A 186 6.63 4.08 17.52
N TYR A 187 6.40 2.78 17.41
CA TYR A 187 5.51 1.97 18.25
C TYR A 187 6.25 0.74 18.83
N PRO A 188 7.30 0.94 19.63
CA PRO A 188 8.17 -0.14 20.10
C PRO A 188 7.43 -1.18 20.94
N GLU A 189 6.34 -0.79 21.59
CA GLU A 189 5.53 -1.69 22.43
C GLU A 189 4.76 -2.77 21.64
N TYR A 190 4.67 -2.63 20.32
CA TYR A 190 4.01 -3.60 19.43
C TYR A 190 4.97 -4.56 18.74
N GLU A 191 6.29 -4.35 18.74
CA GLU A 191 7.27 -5.27 18.11
C GLU A 191 7.03 -5.54 16.60
N PHE A 192 6.60 -4.53 15.85
CA PHE A 192 6.38 -4.60 14.40
C PHE A 192 7.59 -5.06 13.61
N ALA A 193 8.82 -4.82 14.08
CA ALA A 193 10.03 -5.31 13.42
C ALA A 193 10.11 -6.85 13.41
N VAL A 194 9.43 -7.53 14.32
CA VAL A 194 9.44 -9.01 14.44
C VAL A 194 8.37 -9.63 13.55
N HIS A 195 7.10 -9.37 13.84
CA HIS A 195 5.97 -10.03 13.16
C HIS A 195 5.47 -9.27 11.93
N LYS A 196 6.02 -8.09 11.63
CA LYS A 196 5.71 -7.30 10.42
C LYS A 196 4.21 -7.00 10.26
N GLY A 197 3.49 -6.85 11.37
CA GLY A 197 2.04 -6.59 11.41
C GLY A 197 1.13 -7.77 11.03
N TYR A 198 1.67 -8.98 10.83
CA TYR A 198 0.84 -10.17 10.61
C TYR A 198 0.14 -10.63 11.90
N CYS A 199 -0.99 -11.35 11.78
CA CYS A 199 -1.77 -11.85 12.91
C CYS A 199 -1.09 -13.05 13.61
N THR A 200 0.12 -12.85 14.12
CA THR A 200 0.83 -13.86 14.92
C THR A 200 0.30 -13.86 16.36
N PRO A 201 0.52 -14.94 17.13
CA PRO A 201 0.17 -14.96 18.55
C PRO A 201 0.79 -13.80 19.34
N LEU A 202 2.06 -13.47 19.08
CA LEU A 202 2.77 -12.35 19.70
C LEU A 202 2.09 -11.01 19.40
N HIS A 203 1.75 -10.75 18.13
CA HIS A 203 1.07 -9.52 17.76
C HIS A 203 -0.32 -9.42 18.41
N GLN A 204 -1.02 -10.55 18.52
CA GLN A 204 -2.32 -10.58 19.19
C GLN A 204 -2.20 -10.28 20.69
N GLU A 205 -1.16 -10.78 21.37
CA GLU A 205 -0.88 -10.46 22.77
C GLU A 205 -0.68 -8.94 22.97
N HIS A 206 0.11 -8.31 22.10
CA HIS A 206 0.31 -6.85 22.13
C HIS A 206 -1.00 -6.11 21.89
N LEU A 207 -1.81 -6.53 20.91
CA LEU A 207 -3.13 -5.96 20.63
C LEU A 207 -4.10 -6.09 21.81
N ASP A 208 -4.20 -7.26 22.44
CA ASP A 208 -5.09 -7.48 23.58
C ASP A 208 -4.68 -6.59 24.78
N ARG A 209 -3.36 -6.44 25.00
CA ARG A 209 -2.80 -5.61 26.07
C ARG A 209 -2.95 -4.12 25.81
N LEU A 210 -2.64 -3.64 24.61
CA LEU A 210 -2.50 -2.21 24.30
C LEU A 210 -3.74 -1.61 23.63
N GLY A 211 -4.59 -2.46 23.03
CA GLY A 211 -5.58 -2.04 22.04
C GLY A 211 -4.91 -1.75 20.69
N PRO A 212 -5.67 -1.32 19.66
CA PRO A 212 -5.11 -0.95 18.37
C PRO A 212 -4.56 0.50 18.34
N SER A 213 -3.62 0.74 17.43
CA SER A 213 -3.11 2.07 17.06
C SER A 213 -3.58 2.49 15.66
N THR A 214 -3.28 3.72 15.21
CA THR A 214 -3.69 4.20 13.86
C THR A 214 -3.10 3.43 12.70
N VAL A 215 -2.04 2.66 12.93
CA VAL A 215 -1.44 1.83 11.87
C VAL A 215 -2.12 0.46 11.74
N HIS A 216 -3.12 0.16 12.56
CA HIS A 216 -3.92 -1.05 12.45
C HIS A 216 -5.08 -0.86 11.48
N ARG A 217 -5.46 -1.97 10.82
CA ARG A 217 -6.63 -2.06 9.95
C ARG A 217 -7.82 -2.48 10.79
N MET A 218 -8.67 -1.52 11.11
CA MET A 218 -9.76 -1.65 12.07
C MET A 218 -10.83 -2.64 11.64
N ARG A 219 -10.94 -2.95 10.33
CA ARG A 219 -11.91 -3.94 9.81
C ARG A 219 -11.43 -5.38 9.90
N PHE A 220 -10.21 -5.64 10.38
CA PHE A 220 -9.80 -7.01 10.69
C PHE A 220 -10.46 -7.46 11.98
N ASP A 221 -11.15 -8.61 11.97
CA ASP A 221 -11.89 -9.13 13.12
C ASP A 221 -11.03 -9.21 14.40
N ASN A 222 -9.75 -9.56 14.25
CA ASN A 222 -8.83 -9.69 15.38
C ASN A 222 -8.40 -8.34 15.97
N VAL A 223 -8.50 -7.25 15.19
CA VAL A 223 -8.25 -5.88 15.62
C VAL A 223 -9.52 -5.30 16.24
N ALA A 224 -10.65 -5.38 15.53
CA ALA A 224 -11.94 -4.82 15.95
C ALA A 224 -12.34 -5.27 17.37
N ARG A 225 -12.13 -6.55 17.69
CA ARG A 225 -12.46 -7.11 19.01
C ARG A 225 -11.60 -6.60 20.18
N THR A 226 -10.49 -5.93 19.88
CA THR A 226 -9.52 -5.42 20.88
C THR A 226 -9.67 -3.93 21.15
N VAL A 227 -10.61 -3.26 20.46
CA VAL A 227 -10.94 -1.86 20.70
C VAL A 227 -11.51 -1.71 22.11
N LYS A 228 -10.86 -0.88 22.94
CA LYS A 228 -11.29 -0.64 24.32
C LYS A 228 -12.24 0.57 24.37
N PRO A 229 -13.33 0.51 25.16
CA PRO A 229 -14.22 1.67 25.34
C PRO A 229 -13.45 2.91 25.80
N GLY A 230 -13.62 4.04 25.11
CA GLY A 230 -12.98 5.31 25.44
C GLY A 230 -11.51 5.45 25.00
N GLN A 231 -10.98 4.49 24.23
CA GLN A 231 -9.61 4.56 23.72
C GLN A 231 -9.46 5.69 22.69
N VAL A 232 -8.53 6.62 22.96
CA VAL A 232 -8.08 7.62 21.98
C VAL A 232 -7.00 6.97 21.12
N VAL A 233 -7.27 6.80 19.83
CA VAL A 233 -6.29 6.26 18.89
C VAL A 233 -5.32 7.39 18.54
N ARG A 234 -4.03 7.23 18.86
CA ARG A 234 -3.02 8.26 18.57
C ARG A 234 -2.80 8.34 17.06
N SER A 235 -3.19 9.44 16.41
CA SER A 235 -2.85 9.71 15.01
C SER A 235 -1.45 10.34 14.90
N ILE A 236 -0.73 9.99 13.83
CA ILE A 236 0.62 10.50 13.55
C ILE A 236 0.61 11.71 12.61
N LEU A 237 -0.54 12.04 12.02
CA LEU A 237 -0.62 13.16 11.08
C LEU A 237 -0.71 14.51 11.81
N GLY A 238 0.44 14.96 12.34
CA GLY A 238 0.77 16.37 12.56
C GLY A 238 0.03 17.10 13.68
N ARG A 239 0.76 17.44 14.76
CA ARG A 239 0.46 18.55 15.70
C ARG A 239 -1.03 18.85 15.96
N GLY A 240 -1.64 18.12 16.89
CA GLY A 240 -2.73 18.68 17.71
C GLY A 240 -4.09 17.98 17.63
N ASP A 241 -4.37 17.18 16.61
CA ASP A 241 -5.74 16.67 16.42
C ASP A 241 -5.92 15.27 17.03
N ARG A 242 -6.83 15.18 18.01
CA ARG A 242 -7.24 13.93 18.66
C ARG A 242 -8.48 13.39 17.95
N GLU A 243 -8.40 12.19 17.40
CA GLU A 243 -9.55 11.49 16.84
C GLU A 243 -10.27 10.68 17.92
N ARG A 244 -11.61 10.76 17.94
CA ARG A 244 -12.46 9.95 18.84
C ARG A 244 -13.07 8.80 18.05
N VAL A 245 -13.06 7.62 18.67
CA VAL A 245 -13.73 6.44 18.16
C VAL A 245 -15.13 6.40 18.75
N ASP A 246 -16.15 6.28 17.89
CA ASP A 246 -17.53 6.09 18.30
C ASP A 246 -17.68 4.76 19.07
N PRO A 247 -18.12 4.78 20.35
CA PRO A 247 -18.26 3.59 21.17
C PRO A 247 -19.33 2.59 20.69
N GLN A 248 -20.20 2.96 19.75
CA GLN A 248 -21.25 2.09 19.22
C GLN A 248 -20.90 1.46 17.86
N THR A 249 -20.17 2.18 17.01
CA THR A 249 -19.92 1.77 15.61
C THR A 249 -18.46 1.43 15.32
N GLY A 250 -17.51 1.83 16.18
CA GLY A 250 -16.07 1.68 15.93
C GLY A 250 -15.54 2.55 14.79
N GLN A 251 -16.33 3.51 14.29
CA GLN A 251 -15.92 4.46 13.25
C GLN A 251 -15.17 5.65 13.87
N ILE A 252 -14.25 6.22 13.09
CA ILE A 252 -13.44 7.39 13.46
C ILE A 252 -14.23 8.65 13.11
N GLU A 253 -14.51 9.51 14.09
CA GLU A 253 -15.06 10.84 13.86
C GLU A 253 -13.93 11.88 13.89
N THR A 254 -13.75 12.59 12.77
CA THR A 254 -12.82 13.72 12.66
C THR A 254 -13.52 15.01 13.08
N GLY A 255 -13.29 15.45 14.32
CA GLY A 255 -13.77 16.75 14.78
C GLY A 255 -12.83 17.87 14.30
N GLN A 256 -13.27 18.69 13.34
CA GLN A 256 -12.65 20.00 13.13
C GLN A 256 -13.02 20.91 14.30
N ILE A 257 -12.02 21.38 15.04
CA ILE A 257 -12.22 22.47 15.99
C ILE A 257 -12.22 23.77 15.17
N GLU A 258 -13.40 24.34 14.94
CA GLU A 258 -13.50 25.74 14.55
C GLU A 258 -12.81 26.58 15.62
N THR A 259 -11.86 27.41 15.21
CA THR A 259 -11.19 28.37 16.08
C THR A 259 -12.16 29.50 16.43
N GLY A 260 -13.05 29.22 17.38
CA GLY A 260 -14.01 30.15 17.96
C GLY A 260 -13.48 30.76 19.26
N GLN A 261 -13.17 32.05 19.19
CA GLN A 261 -12.99 33.06 20.24
C GLN A 261 -13.03 32.62 21.71
N ILE A 262 -11.96 32.96 22.42
CA ILE A 262 -11.89 33.01 23.88
C ILE A 262 -12.92 34.02 24.38
N GLN A 263 -14.00 33.56 25.01
CA GLN A 263 -14.84 34.40 25.86
C GLN A 263 -14.38 34.24 27.31
N SER A 264 -13.84 35.32 27.87
CA SER A 264 -13.67 35.51 29.31
C SER A 264 -15.05 35.56 29.96
N VAL A 265 -15.29 34.70 30.94
CA VAL A 265 -16.48 34.77 31.79
C VAL A 265 -16.06 35.45 33.09
N ASP A 266 -16.53 36.69 33.31
CA ASP A 266 -16.48 37.32 34.62
C ASP A 266 -17.52 36.69 35.55
N PRO A 267 -17.22 36.50 36.84
CA PRO A 267 -18.06 35.76 37.76
C PRO A 267 -18.92 36.72 38.56
N ASP A 268 -19.98 37.28 37.98
CA ASP A 268 -21.13 37.79 38.73
C ASP A 268 -22.33 37.92 37.79
N GLY A 269 -23.35 37.11 38.05
CA GLY A 269 -24.55 37.04 37.25
C GLY A 269 -25.46 38.25 37.47
N ASP A 270 -25.83 38.92 36.39
CA ASP A 270 -27.12 39.59 36.30
C ASP A 270 -27.65 39.58 34.86
N SER A 271 -28.93 39.26 34.73
CA SER A 271 -29.66 39.13 33.48
C SER A 271 -30.28 40.47 33.10
N GLY A 272 -29.81 41.08 32.01
CA GLY A 272 -30.41 42.30 31.46
C GLY A 272 -30.30 42.38 29.94
N MET A 273 -31.44 42.45 29.25
CA MET A 273 -31.53 42.83 27.84
C MET A 273 -31.34 44.34 27.70
N VAL A 274 -30.43 44.82 26.83
CA VAL A 274 -30.53 46.14 26.20
C VAL A 274 -29.99 46.11 24.76
N SER A 275 -30.75 46.74 23.87
CA SER A 275 -30.54 46.90 22.42
C SER A 275 -29.47 47.93 22.05
N ALA A 276 -29.09 47.90 20.77
CA ALA A 276 -28.12 48.75 20.07
C ALA A 276 -28.29 50.27 20.23
N GLU A 277 -27.18 51.00 20.32
CA GLU A 277 -26.76 52.05 19.37
C GLU A 277 -25.52 52.82 19.86
N THR A 278 -24.57 52.99 18.92
CA THR A 278 -23.81 54.22 18.61
C THR A 278 -23.06 54.96 19.73
N ALA A 279 -21.72 55.03 19.64
CA ALA A 279 -21.00 56.31 19.54
C ALA A 279 -19.51 56.14 19.21
N GLN A 280 -19.10 56.96 18.25
CA GLN A 280 -17.75 57.28 17.79
C GLN A 280 -17.00 58.15 18.80
N ALA A 281 -15.66 58.19 18.66
CA ALA A 281 -14.73 59.25 19.11
C ALA A 281 -14.40 59.23 20.61
N ASP A 282 -13.19 59.52 21.08
CA ASP A 282 -12.04 60.19 20.49
C ASP A 282 -10.84 60.01 21.45
N ILE A 283 -9.61 60.13 20.91
CA ILE A 283 -8.38 60.73 21.48
C ILE A 283 -8.42 61.10 22.99
N THR A 284 -7.41 60.83 23.83
CA THR A 284 -6.02 61.30 23.75
C THR A 284 -5.31 60.87 25.05
N GLU A 285 -3.99 60.69 24.97
CA GLU A 285 -2.96 61.01 25.98
C GLU A 285 -3.00 60.44 27.40
N GLY A 286 -1.81 60.04 27.87
CA GLY A 286 -1.51 60.02 29.30
C GLY A 286 -0.45 59.03 29.74
N GLY A 287 0.79 59.17 29.25
CA GLY A 287 1.93 58.53 29.89
C GLY A 287 2.30 59.23 31.20
N THR A 288 2.51 58.47 32.26
CA THR A 288 3.42 58.67 33.43
C THR A 288 3.05 57.59 34.45
N ARG A 289 3.92 56.79 35.06
CA ARG A 289 5.37 56.76 35.27
C ARG A 289 5.83 55.30 35.29
#